data_AF-A0A2G6I1P4-F1
#
_entry.id   AF-A0A2G6I1P4-F1
#
_cell.length_a   1.000
_cell.length_b   1.000
_cell.length_c   1.000
_cell.angle_alpha   90.00
_cell.angle_beta   90.00
_cell.angle_gamma   90.00
#
_symmetry.space_group_name_H-M   'P 1'
#
loop_
_entity.id
_entity.type
_entity.pdbx_description
1 polymer ?
#
loop_
_entity_poly.entity_id
_entity_poly.type
_entity_poly.pdbx_seq_one_letter_code
_entity_poly.pdbx_strand_id
1 'polypeptide(L)'
;MNKANAAQDSPWPVLVTAQAANSQPEPASEPSSEPACFAVLMNRKAFRKSREAGYPWIIHPATGRLLPWPEKPAIVSLSEGAGCYLLKITPAPRPYGTQPPPQINPDSRQNVNIPEKNASAEPAASVMQTLTQLIAKRRHEMPEGSYTTHLFREGLEKIRKKTGEEAVELLLAQTPQDIIYESADLVYHLLVLLEASGLSWSEVTGELERRHTS
;
A
#
# COMPACT_ATOMS: atom_id res chain seq x y z
N MET A 1 -30.92 -3.72 1.45
CA MET A 1 -29.83 -2.79 1.09
C MET A 1 -28.79 -3.55 0.27
N ASN A 2 -28.58 -3.13 -0.98
CA ASN A 2 -27.78 -3.87 -1.96
C ASN A 2 -26.28 -3.86 -1.60
N LYS A 3 -25.67 -5.06 -1.54
CA LYS A 3 -24.22 -5.29 -1.34
C LYS A 3 -23.34 -4.73 -2.48
N ALA A 4 -23.93 -4.26 -3.58
CA ALA A 4 -23.23 -3.72 -4.74
C ALA A 4 -22.61 -2.31 -4.53
N ASN A 5 -23.01 -1.58 -3.49
CA ASN A 5 -22.50 -0.22 -3.23
C ASN A 5 -21.25 -0.14 -2.36
N ALA A 6 -20.86 -1.23 -1.68
CA ALA A 6 -19.75 -1.20 -0.72
C ALA A 6 -18.36 -1.19 -1.40
N ALA A 7 -18.23 -1.81 -2.57
CA ALA A 7 -16.97 -1.84 -3.33
C ALA A 7 -16.63 -0.49 -4.00
N GLN A 8 -17.59 0.43 -4.13
CA GLN A 8 -17.39 1.73 -4.78
C GLN A 8 -16.83 2.83 -3.86
N ASP A 9 -16.73 2.57 -2.56
CA ASP A 9 -16.32 3.56 -1.55
C ASP A 9 -15.09 3.12 -0.73
N SER A 10 -14.45 2.01 -1.12
CA SER A 10 -13.19 1.55 -0.53
C SER A 10 -12.10 2.62 -0.73
N PRO A 11 -11.34 2.98 0.32
CA PRO A 11 -10.25 3.94 0.18
C PRO A 11 -9.17 3.41 -0.78
N TRP A 12 -8.49 4.35 -1.41
CA TRP A 12 -7.33 4.15 -2.27
C TRP A 12 -6.14 4.91 -1.71
N PRO A 13 -4.92 4.39 -1.91
CA PRO A 13 -3.71 5.06 -1.47
C PRO A 13 -3.46 6.33 -2.29
N VAL A 14 -3.06 7.38 -1.60
CA VAL A 14 -2.68 8.67 -2.17
C VAL A 14 -1.31 9.03 -1.62
N LEU A 15 -0.33 9.16 -2.51
CA LEU A 15 0.98 9.67 -2.18
C LEU A 15 0.89 11.19 -2.07
N VAL A 16 1.27 11.75 -0.94
CA VAL A 16 1.26 13.20 -0.71
C VAL A 16 2.69 13.71 -0.64
N THR A 17 2.99 14.72 -1.44
CA THR A 17 4.27 15.43 -1.39
C THR A 17 4.03 16.86 -0.95
N ALA A 18 4.66 17.28 0.14
CA ALA A 18 4.67 18.67 0.58
C ALA A 18 5.83 19.40 -0.13
N GLN A 19 5.51 20.27 -1.09
CA GLN A 19 6.54 21.09 -1.74
C GLN A 19 6.96 22.22 -0.81
N ALA A 20 8.25 22.53 -0.73
CA ALA A 20 8.74 23.73 -0.07
C ALA A 20 8.02 24.97 -0.64
N ALA A 21 7.69 25.94 0.21
CA ALA A 21 7.16 27.22 -0.26
C ALA A 21 8.15 27.81 -1.26
N ASN A 22 7.64 28.31 -2.38
CA ASN A 22 8.43 28.83 -3.48
C ASN A 22 9.15 30.12 -3.03
N SER A 23 10.27 29.98 -2.32
CA SER A 23 11.15 31.09 -1.97
C SER A 23 12.01 31.41 -3.19
N GLN A 24 12.04 32.68 -3.57
CA GLN A 24 13.00 33.26 -4.51
C GLN A 24 14.43 32.76 -4.22
N PRO A 25 15.33 32.69 -5.22
CA PRO A 25 16.69 32.20 -5.00
C PRO A 25 17.47 33.19 -4.12
N GLU A 26 17.53 32.93 -2.82
CA GLU A 26 18.54 33.54 -1.94
C GLU A 26 19.87 32.81 -2.12
N PRO A 27 21.01 33.52 -2.15
CA PRO A 27 22.29 32.90 -2.40
C PRO A 27 22.84 32.23 -1.11
N ALA A 28 23.14 30.94 -1.25
CA ALA A 28 24.14 30.18 -0.49
C ALA A 28 24.02 30.13 1.05
N SER A 29 23.23 29.17 1.54
CA SER A 29 23.54 28.41 2.76
C SER A 29 22.85 27.03 2.71
N GLU A 30 23.60 25.96 3.02
CA GLU A 30 23.28 24.52 2.97
C GLU A 30 22.02 24.06 3.77
N PRO A 31 21.61 22.77 3.69
CA PRO A 31 21.27 21.96 2.53
C PRO A 31 19.73 21.86 2.37
N SER A 32 19.30 21.55 1.15
CA SER A 32 17.92 21.33 0.75
C SER A 32 17.14 20.41 1.70
N SER A 33 16.13 20.95 2.41
CA SER A 33 15.10 20.12 3.02
C SER A 33 14.34 19.43 1.89
N GLU A 34 14.61 18.14 1.67
CA GLU A 34 13.83 17.34 0.71
C GLU A 34 12.33 17.47 1.05
N PRO A 35 11.45 17.59 0.04
CA PRO A 35 10.02 17.70 0.26
C PRO A 35 9.53 16.47 1.02
N ALA A 36 8.90 16.68 2.18
CA ALA A 36 8.35 15.58 2.96
C ALA A 36 7.30 14.83 2.12
N CYS A 37 7.54 13.53 1.91
CA CYS A 37 6.69 12.63 1.14
C CYS A 37 6.10 11.56 2.07
N PHE A 38 4.79 11.38 2.04
CA PHE A 38 4.13 10.35 2.85
C PHE A 38 2.82 9.87 2.22
N ALA A 39 2.46 8.62 2.48
CA ALA A 39 1.21 8.02 2.02
C ALA A 39 0.06 8.33 2.98
N VAL A 40 -1.12 8.60 2.41
CA VAL A 40 -2.40 8.72 3.11
C VAL A 40 -3.47 7.92 2.36
N LEU A 41 -4.60 7.67 3.02
CA LEU A 41 -5.75 7.01 2.39
C LEU A 41 -6.81 8.06 2.02
N MET A 42 -7.44 7.92 0.86
CA MET A 42 -8.60 8.72 0.45
C MET A 42 -9.65 7.81 -0.18
N ASN A 43 -10.94 8.05 0.03
CA ASN A 43 -12.00 7.45 -0.79
C ASN A 43 -12.65 8.51 -1.69
N ARG A 44 -13.70 8.13 -2.43
CA ARG A 44 -14.39 9.04 -3.37
C ARG A 44 -14.90 10.31 -2.67
N LYS A 45 -15.44 10.13 -1.47
CA LYS A 45 -15.96 11.20 -0.64
C LYS A 45 -14.85 12.13 -0.16
N ALA A 46 -13.72 11.58 0.28
CA ALA A 46 -12.53 12.34 0.67
C ALA A 46 -11.96 13.16 -0.49
N PHE A 47 -11.85 12.53 -1.66
CA PHE A 47 -11.40 13.17 -2.89
C PHE A 47 -12.28 14.38 -3.26
N ARG A 48 -13.61 14.17 -3.31
CA ARG A 48 -14.55 15.24 -3.66
C ARG A 48 -14.47 16.41 -2.68
N LYS A 49 -14.50 16.12 -1.37
CA LYS A 49 -14.37 17.15 -0.34
C LYS A 49 -13.04 17.91 -0.44
N SER A 50 -11.96 17.24 -0.80
CA SER A 50 -10.65 17.88 -0.97
C SER A 50 -10.68 18.92 -2.09
N ARG A 51 -11.33 18.60 -3.21
CA ARG A 51 -11.49 19.54 -4.33
C ARG A 51 -12.41 20.70 -4.01
N GLU A 52 -13.51 20.44 -3.30
CA GLU A 52 -14.48 21.47 -2.91
C GLU A 52 -13.89 22.43 -1.86
N ALA A 53 -13.12 21.90 -0.90
CA ALA A 53 -12.56 22.69 0.20
C ALA A 53 -11.22 23.36 -0.13
N GLY A 54 -10.50 22.89 -1.16
CA GLY A 54 -9.18 23.41 -1.55
C GLY A 54 -8.02 22.90 -0.69
N TYR A 55 -8.28 22.00 0.26
CA TYR A 55 -7.30 21.37 1.14
C TYR A 55 -7.61 19.88 1.33
N PRO A 56 -6.63 19.02 1.68
CA PRO A 56 -6.84 17.57 1.72
C PRO A 56 -7.84 17.12 2.79
N TRP A 57 -8.70 16.19 2.40
CA TRP A 57 -9.50 15.35 3.29
C TRP A 57 -9.03 13.92 3.14
N ILE A 58 -8.79 13.24 4.25
CA ILE A 58 -8.21 11.89 4.26
C ILE A 58 -9.05 10.94 5.09
N ILE A 59 -8.85 9.65 4.87
CA ILE A 59 -9.35 8.58 5.71
C ILE A 59 -8.29 8.28 6.76
N HIS A 60 -8.63 8.44 8.03
CA HIS A 60 -7.73 8.08 9.13
C HIS A 60 -7.58 6.55 9.17
N PRO A 61 -6.35 6.00 9.07
CA PRO A 61 -6.15 4.57 8.87
C PRO A 61 -6.72 3.72 10.02
N ALA A 62 -6.53 4.14 11.27
CA ALA A 62 -7.00 3.36 12.42
C ALA A 62 -8.53 3.45 12.68
N THR A 63 -9.22 4.48 12.18
CA THR A 63 -10.63 4.72 12.54
C THR A 63 -11.58 4.70 11.35
N GLY A 64 -11.05 4.67 10.12
CA GLY A 64 -11.83 4.82 8.89
C GLY A 64 -12.54 6.17 8.75
N ARG A 65 -12.32 7.12 9.68
CA ARG A 65 -13.02 8.40 9.68
C ARG A 65 -12.49 9.31 8.58
N LEU A 66 -13.42 9.98 7.91
CA LEU A 66 -13.12 11.04 6.96
C LEU A 66 -12.84 12.35 7.70
N LEU A 67 -11.59 12.81 7.67
CA LEU A 67 -11.14 13.98 8.43
C LEU A 67 -10.43 15.02 7.54
N PRO A 68 -10.59 16.33 7.81
CA PRO A 68 -9.92 17.41 7.09
C PRO A 68 -8.51 17.66 7.64
N TRP A 69 -7.48 17.64 6.79
CA TRP A 69 -6.10 17.87 7.22
C TRP A 69 -5.97 19.05 8.21
N PRO A 70 -5.33 18.87 9.39
CA PRO A 70 -5.40 19.84 10.49
C PRO A 70 -5.06 21.28 10.10
N GLU A 71 -3.93 21.47 9.44
CA GLU A 71 -3.43 22.78 8.98
C GLU A 71 -4.04 23.24 7.66
N LYS A 72 -4.89 22.40 7.04
CA LYS A 72 -5.58 22.69 5.77
C LYS A 72 -4.63 23.27 4.69
N PRO A 73 -3.49 22.60 4.40
CA PRO A 73 -2.58 23.07 3.37
C PRO A 73 -3.29 23.14 2.02
N ALA A 74 -2.94 24.13 1.21
CA ALA A 74 -3.55 24.28 -0.10
C ALA A 74 -3.10 23.16 -1.04
N ILE A 75 -4.02 22.63 -1.82
CA ILE A 75 -3.71 21.66 -2.87
C ILE A 75 -3.08 22.39 -4.05
N VAL A 76 -1.82 22.08 -4.34
CA VAL A 76 -1.08 22.61 -5.50
C VAL A 76 -1.45 21.85 -6.77
N SER A 77 -1.50 20.51 -6.70
CA SER A 77 -1.96 19.67 -7.80
C SER A 77 -2.44 18.31 -7.31
N LEU A 78 -3.37 17.72 -8.05
CA LEU A 78 -3.85 16.36 -7.81
C LEU A 78 -3.86 15.62 -9.15
N SER A 79 -2.97 14.63 -9.28
CA SER A 79 -2.78 13.85 -10.50
C SER A 79 -2.90 12.36 -10.21
N GLU A 80 -3.39 11.59 -11.18
CA GLU A 80 -3.44 10.12 -11.12
C GLU A 80 -2.18 9.53 -11.79
N GLY A 81 -1.59 8.49 -11.21
CA GLY A 81 -0.42 7.81 -11.78
C GLY A 81 -0.09 6.47 -11.11
N ALA A 82 0.29 5.46 -11.91
CA ALA A 82 0.74 4.14 -11.44
C ALA A 82 -0.22 3.40 -10.46
N GLY A 83 -1.53 3.65 -10.54
CA GLY A 83 -2.53 3.01 -9.66
C GLY A 83 -2.71 3.68 -8.29
N CYS A 84 -2.10 4.85 -8.07
CA CYS A 84 -2.33 5.72 -6.93
C CYS A 84 -2.57 7.17 -7.39
N TYR A 85 -2.96 8.04 -6.45
CA TYR A 85 -3.04 9.48 -6.71
C TYR A 85 -1.83 10.17 -6.09
N LEU A 86 -1.26 11.12 -6.82
CA LEU A 86 -0.24 12.04 -6.32
C LEU A 86 -0.91 13.36 -5.97
N LEU A 87 -0.83 13.74 -4.70
CA LEU A 87 -1.34 15.00 -4.18
C LEU A 87 -0.16 15.90 -3.77
N LYS A 88 0.00 17.03 -4.45
CA LYS A 88 0.97 18.06 -4.06
C LYS A 88 0.27 19.10 -3.20
N ILE A 89 0.88 19.43 -2.07
CA ILE A 89 0.35 20.42 -1.13
C ILE A 89 1.42 21.45 -0.77
N THR A 90 0.98 22.61 -0.27
CA THR A 90 1.86 23.55 0.42
C THR A 90 2.50 22.87 1.64
N PRO A 91 3.67 23.35 2.12
CA PRO A 91 4.35 22.75 3.28
C PRO A 91 3.39 22.54 4.45
N ALA A 92 3.32 21.32 4.95
CA ALA A 92 2.58 20.96 6.15
C ALA A 92 3.16 19.67 6.75
N PRO A 93 3.10 19.50 8.07
CA PRO A 93 3.50 18.27 8.73
C PRO A 93 2.51 17.15 8.40
N ARG A 94 2.93 15.91 8.70
CA ARG A 94 2.08 14.73 8.59
C ARG A 94 0.78 14.94 9.39
N PRO A 95 -0.41 14.72 8.79
CA PRO A 95 -1.66 14.94 9.49
C PRO A 95 -1.87 13.89 10.59
N TYR A 96 -2.40 14.35 11.74
CA TYR A 96 -2.89 13.56 12.89
C TYR A 96 -1.91 12.74 13.73
N GLY A 97 -0.59 12.82 13.53
CA GLY A 97 0.37 12.10 14.39
C GLY A 97 0.04 10.60 14.56
N THR A 98 0.41 9.99 15.68
CA THR A 98 0.25 8.54 15.95
C THR A 98 -0.76 8.19 17.06
N GLN A 99 -1.48 9.15 17.65
CA GLN A 99 -2.29 8.89 18.85
C GLN A 99 -3.80 8.79 18.54
N PRO A 100 -4.45 7.64 18.78
CA PRO A 100 -5.89 7.45 18.59
C PRO A 100 -6.72 7.88 19.83
N PRO A 101 -7.93 8.45 19.66
CA PRO A 101 -8.91 8.54 20.75
C PRO A 101 -9.54 7.16 21.07
N PRO A 102 -10.02 6.94 22.31
CA PRO A 102 -10.31 5.60 22.85
C PRO A 102 -11.46 4.86 22.12
N GLN A 103 -11.28 3.55 21.94
CA GLN A 103 -12.14 2.64 21.18
C GLN A 103 -13.31 2.10 22.01
N ILE A 104 -14.50 1.99 21.39
CA ILE A 104 -15.60 1.15 21.88
C ILE A 104 -16.05 0.21 20.75
N ASN A 105 -15.68 -1.04 20.96
CA ASN A 105 -16.25 -2.31 20.53
C ASN A 105 -15.93 -2.97 19.17
N PRO A 106 -15.84 -4.32 19.21
CA PRO A 106 -15.06 -5.14 18.30
C PRO A 106 -15.95 -5.95 17.35
N ASP A 107 -15.52 -6.24 16.13
CA ASP A 107 -15.71 -7.61 15.63
C ASP A 107 -14.91 -7.97 14.36
N SER A 108 -14.53 -9.24 14.35
CA SER A 108 -14.23 -10.14 13.24
C SER A 108 -12.89 -10.04 12.49
N ARG A 109 -11.82 -10.47 13.15
CA ARG A 109 -10.79 -11.30 12.50
C ARG A 109 -10.81 -12.67 13.17
N GLN A 110 -11.27 -13.70 12.44
CA GLN A 110 -11.21 -15.07 12.92
C GLN A 110 -9.76 -15.57 12.84
N ASN A 111 -9.29 -16.07 13.98
CA ASN A 111 -8.00 -16.75 14.14
C ASN A 111 -7.87 -17.92 13.16
N VAL A 112 -6.81 -17.90 12.34
CA VAL A 112 -6.31 -19.11 11.69
C VAL A 112 -5.23 -19.69 12.60
N ASN A 113 -5.52 -20.86 13.17
CA ASN A 113 -4.60 -21.58 14.04
C ASN A 113 -3.43 -22.10 13.18
N ILE A 114 -2.21 -21.65 13.43
CA ILE A 114 -1.01 -22.21 12.79
C ILE A 114 -0.70 -23.54 13.48
N PRO A 115 -0.74 -24.69 12.78
CA PRO A 115 -0.26 -25.93 13.38
C PRO A 115 1.27 -25.90 13.45
N GLU A 116 1.82 -25.91 14.66
CA GLU A 116 3.18 -26.40 14.87
C GLU A 116 3.20 -27.90 14.59
N LYS A 117 3.94 -28.36 13.56
CA LYS A 117 4.62 -29.65 13.68
C LYS A 117 5.75 -29.92 12.68
N ASN A 118 6.86 -30.34 13.29
CA ASN A 118 7.89 -31.32 12.92
C ASN A 118 8.62 -31.21 11.58
N ALA A 119 9.94 -31.04 11.75
CA ALA A 119 10.97 -31.45 10.83
C ALA A 119 10.86 -32.94 10.42
N SER A 120 10.87 -33.18 9.12
CA SER A 120 11.49 -34.35 8.51
C SER A 120 11.93 -34.02 7.08
N ALA A 121 13.11 -34.53 6.72
CA ALA A 121 13.99 -34.04 5.69
C ALA A 121 13.75 -34.61 4.28
N GLU A 122 13.78 -33.70 3.31
CA GLU A 122 14.23 -33.76 1.90
C GLU A 122 14.83 -32.35 1.64
N PRO A 123 15.64 -32.06 0.60
CA PRO A 123 16.09 -30.69 0.35
C PRO A 123 14.87 -29.87 -0.08
N ALA A 124 14.14 -29.37 0.91
CA ALA A 124 12.90 -28.66 0.71
C ALA A 124 13.23 -27.41 -0.10
N ALA A 125 12.70 -27.33 -1.32
CA ALA A 125 12.67 -26.11 -2.10
C ALA A 125 12.28 -24.96 -1.15
N SER A 126 13.00 -23.84 -1.22
CA SER A 126 12.73 -22.73 -0.32
C SER A 126 11.25 -22.35 -0.39
N VAL A 127 10.70 -21.83 0.72
CA VAL A 127 9.28 -21.40 0.76
C VAL A 127 8.96 -20.47 -0.43
N MET A 128 9.92 -19.62 -0.82
CA MET A 128 9.82 -18.74 -1.98
C MET A 128 9.73 -19.49 -3.32
N GLN A 129 10.52 -20.54 -3.51
CA GLN A 129 10.46 -21.35 -4.72
C GLN A 129 9.14 -22.11 -4.83
N THR A 130 8.64 -22.64 -3.72
CA THR A 130 7.33 -23.30 -3.66
C THR A 130 6.20 -22.31 -3.98
N LEU A 131 6.28 -21.10 -3.42
CA LEU A 131 5.26 -20.07 -3.59
C LEU A 131 5.22 -19.51 -5.02
N THR A 132 6.38 -19.25 -5.61
CA THR A 132 6.49 -18.78 -7.02
C THR A 132 5.93 -19.82 -7.99
N GLN A 133 6.30 -21.10 -7.82
CA GLN A 133 5.75 -22.19 -8.63
C GLN A 133 4.22 -22.31 -8.47
N LEU A 134 3.70 -22.18 -7.25
CA LEU A 134 2.27 -22.20 -6.99
C LEU A 134 1.53 -21.07 -7.70
N ILE A 135 2.08 -19.85 -7.68
CA ILE A 135 1.49 -18.68 -8.33
C ILE A 135 1.47 -18.86 -9.85
N ALA A 136 2.58 -19.28 -10.45
CA ALA A 136 2.68 -19.57 -11.88
C ALA A 136 1.69 -20.67 -12.30
N LYS A 137 1.62 -21.76 -11.52
CA LYS A 137 0.66 -22.84 -11.73
C LYS A 137 -0.78 -22.33 -11.71
N ARG A 138 -1.14 -21.51 -10.71
CA ARG A 138 -2.49 -20.93 -10.59
C ARG A 138 -2.83 -19.96 -11.72
N ARG A 139 -1.85 -19.24 -12.25
CA ARG A 139 -2.06 -18.40 -13.45
C ARG A 139 -2.39 -19.23 -14.68
N HIS A 140 -1.76 -20.40 -14.82
CA HIS A 140 -1.98 -21.28 -15.96
C HIS A 140 -3.29 -22.07 -15.83
N GLU A 141 -3.52 -22.70 -14.68
CA GLU A 141 -4.66 -23.61 -14.45
C GLU A 141 -5.96 -22.86 -14.12
N MET A 142 -5.86 -21.63 -13.60
CA MET A 142 -7.00 -20.79 -13.20
C MET A 142 -8.08 -21.52 -12.38
N PRO A 143 -7.71 -22.25 -11.30
CA PRO A 143 -8.64 -23.03 -10.51
C PRO A 143 -9.73 -22.16 -9.88
N GLU A 144 -10.98 -22.63 -9.93
CA GLU A 144 -12.11 -21.92 -9.33
C GLU A 144 -11.96 -21.76 -7.81
N GLY A 145 -12.43 -20.63 -7.29
CA GLY A 145 -12.39 -20.32 -5.86
C GLY A 145 -11.01 -19.88 -5.32
N SER A 146 -9.95 -19.92 -6.13
CA SER A 146 -8.64 -19.42 -5.70
C SER A 146 -8.56 -17.90 -5.71
N TYR A 147 -8.12 -17.30 -4.60
CA TYR A 147 -7.84 -15.86 -4.52
C TYR A 147 -6.87 -15.39 -5.62
N THR A 148 -5.81 -16.15 -5.88
CA THR A 148 -4.83 -15.83 -6.92
C THR A 148 -5.47 -15.82 -8.32
N THR A 149 -6.41 -16.74 -8.58
CA THR A 149 -7.16 -16.77 -9.85
C THR A 149 -8.06 -15.55 -9.98
N HIS A 150 -8.71 -15.12 -8.90
CA HIS A 150 -9.49 -13.88 -8.92
C HIS A 150 -8.61 -12.67 -9.28
N LEU A 151 -7.44 -12.53 -8.68
CA LEU A 151 -6.50 -11.44 -9.01
C LEU A 151 -6.10 -11.45 -10.48
N PHE A 152 -5.76 -12.61 -11.05
CA PHE A 152 -5.40 -12.70 -12.47
C PHE A 152 -6.60 -12.42 -13.40
N ARG A 153 -7.82 -12.80 -13.02
CA ARG A 153 -9.04 -12.49 -13.80
C ARG A 153 -9.36 -11.00 -13.82
N GLU A 154 -9.19 -10.32 -12.70
CA GLU A 154 -9.38 -8.85 -12.59
C GLU A 154 -8.27 -8.07 -13.30
N GLY A 155 -7.12 -8.70 -13.52
CA GLY A 155 -6.04 -8.18 -14.35
C GLY A 155 -5.05 -7.29 -13.60
N LEU A 156 -4.09 -6.77 -14.37
CA LEU A 156 -2.87 -6.14 -13.85
C LEU A 156 -3.13 -4.88 -13.01
N GLU A 157 -4.20 -4.13 -13.30
CA GLU A 157 -4.56 -2.93 -12.53
C GLU A 157 -4.98 -3.28 -11.10
N LYS A 158 -5.84 -4.30 -10.94
CA LYS A 158 -6.26 -4.79 -9.62
C LYS A 158 -5.08 -5.32 -8.82
N ILE A 159 -4.18 -6.04 -9.48
CA ILE A 159 -2.95 -6.58 -8.87
C ILE A 159 -2.08 -5.44 -8.36
N ARG A 160 -1.78 -4.43 -9.20
CA ARG A 160 -1.00 -3.24 -8.79
C ARG A 160 -1.64 -2.50 -7.62
N LYS A 161 -2.96 -2.29 -7.66
CA LYS A 161 -3.69 -1.67 -6.57
C LYS A 161 -3.49 -2.45 -5.28
N LYS A 162 -3.61 -3.77 -5.34
CA LYS A 162 -3.37 -4.65 -4.19
C LYS A 162 -1.95 -4.54 -3.66
N THR A 163 -0.94 -4.67 -4.52
CA THR A 163 0.46 -4.49 -4.11
C THR A 163 0.70 -3.14 -3.43
N GLY A 164 0.05 -2.07 -3.92
CA GLY A 164 0.12 -0.75 -3.30
C GLY A 164 -0.61 -0.64 -1.95
N GLU A 165 -1.73 -1.33 -1.78
CA GLU A 165 -2.45 -1.44 -0.49
C GLU A 165 -1.54 -2.09 0.57
N GLU A 166 -0.99 -3.28 0.28
CA GLU A 166 -0.15 -4.02 1.25
C GLU A 166 1.13 -3.23 1.60
N ALA A 167 1.70 -2.51 0.63
CA ALA A 167 2.86 -1.64 0.89
C ALA A 167 2.52 -0.51 1.88
N VAL A 168 1.33 0.07 1.79
CA VAL A 168 0.88 1.11 2.72
C VAL A 168 0.51 0.51 4.07
N GLU A 169 -0.13 -0.66 4.10
CA GLU A 169 -0.44 -1.37 5.34
C GLU A 169 0.85 -1.72 6.11
N LEU A 170 1.90 -2.19 5.41
CA LEU A 170 3.23 -2.37 5.99
C LEU A 170 3.81 -1.08 6.56
N LEU A 171 3.73 0.04 5.84
CA LEU A 171 4.22 1.35 6.32
C LEU A 171 3.44 1.86 7.54
N LEU A 172 2.20 1.40 7.73
CA LEU A 172 1.32 1.79 8.83
C LEU A 172 1.33 0.77 9.98
N ALA A 173 1.97 -0.39 9.81
CA ALA A 173 2.09 -1.43 10.81
C ALA A 173 2.82 -0.92 12.05
N GLN A 174 2.29 -1.24 13.24
CA GLN A 174 2.79 -0.70 14.51
C GLN A 174 3.39 -1.77 15.42
N THR A 175 2.96 -3.02 15.29
CA THR A 175 3.50 -4.12 16.07
C THR A 175 4.48 -4.94 15.23
N PRO A 176 5.47 -5.62 15.84
CA PRO A 176 6.34 -6.55 15.12
C PRO A 176 5.56 -7.61 14.35
N GLN A 177 4.45 -8.09 14.90
CA GLN A 177 3.57 -9.06 14.27
C GLN A 177 2.91 -8.49 13.02
N ASP A 178 2.35 -7.28 13.10
CA ASP A 178 1.77 -6.61 11.92
C ASP A 178 2.84 -6.41 10.85
N ILE A 179 4.04 -5.95 11.20
CA ILE A 179 5.13 -5.76 10.23
C ILE A 179 5.45 -7.08 9.51
N ILE A 180 5.50 -8.20 10.23
CA ILE A 180 5.76 -9.52 9.61
C ILE A 180 4.61 -9.91 8.67
N TYR A 181 3.36 -9.73 9.09
CA TYR A 181 2.19 -10.08 8.28
C TYR A 181 2.10 -9.23 7.01
N GLU A 182 2.18 -7.90 7.14
CA GLU A 182 2.09 -7.00 6.00
C GLU A 182 3.31 -7.13 5.07
N SER A 183 4.48 -7.48 5.61
CA SER A 183 5.65 -7.81 4.78
C SER A 183 5.42 -9.09 3.97
N ALA A 184 4.82 -10.12 4.58
CA ALA A 184 4.51 -11.36 3.89
C ALA A 184 3.45 -11.15 2.79
N ASP A 185 2.41 -10.36 3.08
CA ASP A 185 1.36 -10.02 2.11
C ASP A 185 1.90 -9.16 0.96
N LEU A 186 2.76 -8.18 1.26
CA LEU A 186 3.46 -7.40 0.24
C LEU A 186 4.33 -8.29 -0.65
N VAL A 187 5.12 -9.20 -0.08
CA VAL A 187 5.95 -10.13 -0.85
C VAL A 187 5.08 -11.03 -1.72
N TYR A 188 3.99 -11.58 -1.18
CA TYR A 188 3.05 -12.39 -1.96
C TYR A 188 2.49 -11.62 -3.16
N HIS A 189 1.99 -10.40 -2.91
CA HIS A 189 1.42 -9.56 -3.95
C HIS A 189 2.46 -9.05 -4.95
N LEU A 190 3.72 -8.88 -4.54
CA LEU A 190 4.84 -8.63 -5.44
C LEU A 190 5.09 -9.83 -6.36
N LEU A 191 5.11 -11.06 -5.86
CA LEU A 191 5.28 -12.26 -6.69
C LEU A 191 4.16 -12.40 -7.73
N VAL A 192 2.90 -12.13 -7.34
CA VAL A 192 1.76 -12.13 -8.26
C VAL A 192 1.90 -11.04 -9.33
N LEU A 193 2.39 -9.86 -8.95
CA LEU A 193 2.65 -8.76 -9.89
C LEU A 193 3.75 -9.09 -10.90
N LEU A 194 4.87 -9.68 -10.44
CA LEU A 194 5.97 -10.12 -11.29
C LEU A 194 5.47 -11.14 -12.31
N GLU A 195 4.79 -12.17 -11.84
CA GLU A 195 4.22 -13.21 -12.69
C GLU A 195 3.26 -12.58 -13.71
N ALA A 196 2.29 -11.75 -13.28
CA ALA A 196 1.37 -11.06 -14.19
C ALA A 196 2.08 -10.20 -15.26
N SER A 197 3.26 -9.68 -14.93
CA SER A 197 4.10 -8.86 -15.82
C SER A 197 5.06 -9.68 -16.69
N GLY A 198 5.06 -11.02 -16.56
CA GLY A 198 5.97 -11.90 -17.29
C GLY A 198 7.41 -11.88 -16.77
N LEU A 199 7.60 -11.45 -15.52
CA LEU A 199 8.90 -11.37 -14.84
C LEU A 199 9.02 -12.49 -13.80
N SER A 200 10.25 -12.96 -13.61
CA SER A 200 10.59 -14.01 -12.66
C SER A 200 11.15 -13.45 -11.36
N TRP A 201 10.96 -14.18 -10.26
CA TRP A 201 11.61 -13.84 -8.98
C TRP A 201 13.14 -13.85 -9.10
N SER A 202 13.70 -14.71 -9.96
CA SER A 202 15.14 -14.77 -10.24
C SER A 202 15.71 -13.48 -10.80
N GLU A 203 14.94 -12.73 -11.61
CA GLU A 203 15.38 -11.42 -12.11
C GLU A 203 15.50 -10.39 -10.98
N VAL A 204 14.57 -10.43 -10.01
CA VAL A 204 14.63 -9.55 -8.84
C VAL A 204 15.82 -9.91 -7.95
N THR A 205 16.04 -11.20 -7.68
CA THR A 205 17.20 -11.62 -6.87
C THR A 205 18.52 -11.30 -7.57
N GLY A 206 18.61 -11.44 -8.90
CA GLY A 206 19.80 -11.05 -9.66
C GLY A 206 20.11 -9.55 -9.54
N GLU A 207 19.09 -8.69 -9.55
CA GLU A 207 19.28 -7.26 -9.29
C GLU A 207 19.71 -6.97 -7.85
N LEU A 208 19.19 -7.72 -6.87
CA LEU A 208 19.62 -7.59 -5.47
C LEU A 208 21.08 -8.04 -5.28
N GLU A 209 21.49 -9.14 -5.90
CA GLU A 209 22.88 -9.63 -5.90
C GLU A 209 23.84 -8.61 -6.52
N ARG A 210 23.44 -8.02 -7.66
CA ARG A 210 24.20 -6.94 -8.31
C ARG A 210 24.43 -5.76 -7.36
N ARG A 211 23.41 -5.36 -6.62
CA ARG A 211 23.49 -4.26 -5.63
C ARG A 211 24.32 -4.61 -4.40
N HIS A 212 24.32 -5.88 -3.98
CA HIS A 212 25.10 -6.31 -2.83
C HIS A 212 26.60 -6.40 -3.15
N THR A 213 26.94 -6.69 -4.40
CA THR A 213 28.31 -6.88 -4.88
C THR A 213 28.93 -5.58 -5.44
N SER A 214 28.14 -4.51 -5.58
CA SER A 214 28.59 -3.16 -5.99
C SER A 214 28.90 -2.29 -4.77
#